data_AF-A0A7K4SGG7-F1
#
_entry.id   AF-A0A7K4SGG7-F1
#
_cell.length_a   1.000
_cell.length_b   1.000
_cell.length_c   1.000
_cell.angle_alpha   90.00
_cell.angle_beta   90.00
_cell.angle_gamma   90.00
#
_symmetry.space_group_name_H-M   'P 1'
#
loop_
_entity.id
_entity.type
_entity.pdbx_description
1 polymer ?
#
loop_
_entity_poly.entity_id
_entity_poly.type
_entity_poly.pdbx_seq_one_letter_code
_entity_poly.pdbx_strand_id
1 'polypeptide(L)'
;VCGAVKWLILEKQKPDGIFQEDAPVIHKEMVGGYHGAEPEVSLTAFVLIALHEAQEICKDRVNSLERSISKAAEYLTKRYQLLARPYTVALTSYALALTGHL
;
A
#
# COMPACT_ATOMS: atom_id res chain seq x y z
N VAL A 1 -5.55 -9.70 -14.14
CA VAL A 1 -5.25 -8.39 -13.51
C VAL A 1 -6.36 -7.96 -12.54
N CYS A 2 -7.56 -7.54 -12.99
CA CYS A 2 -8.56 -6.95 -12.08
C CYS A 2 -9.13 -7.90 -11.01
N GLY A 3 -9.09 -9.22 -11.22
CA GLY A 3 -9.40 -10.19 -10.17
C GLY A 3 -8.43 -10.10 -8.97
N ALA A 4 -7.14 -9.91 -9.24
CA ALA A 4 -6.12 -9.73 -8.20
C ALA A 4 -6.28 -8.38 -7.48
N VAL A 5 -6.58 -7.31 -8.22
CA VAL A 5 -6.90 -5.99 -7.64
C VAL A 5 -8.10 -6.11 -6.69
N LYS A 6 -9.18 -6.75 -7.14
CA LYS A 6 -10.36 -6.97 -6.30
C LYS A 6 -10.03 -7.78 -5.05
N TRP A 7 -9.21 -8.83 -5.18
CA TRP A 7 -8.76 -9.64 -4.05
C TRP A 7 -7.92 -8.84 -3.05
N LEU A 8 -6.96 -8.02 -3.52
CA LEU A 8 -6.17 -7.15 -2.63
C LEU A 8 -7.08 -6.22 -1.82
N ILE A 9 -8.05 -5.58 -2.48
CA ILE A 9 -8.95 -4.63 -1.82
C ILE A 9 -9.87 -5.32 -0.80
N LEU A 10 -10.44 -6.48 -1.16
CA LEU A 10 -11.45 -7.14 -0.33
C LEU A 10 -10.85 -7.98 0.80
N GLU A 11 -9.73 -8.65 0.52
CA GLU A 11 -9.17 -9.65 1.44
C GLU A 11 -7.96 -9.12 2.22
N LYS A 12 -7.28 -8.07 1.72
CA LYS A 12 -6.00 -7.61 2.29
C LYS A 12 -6.02 -6.18 2.82
N GLN A 13 -6.96 -5.35 2.40
CA GLN A 13 -7.08 -3.99 2.93
C GLN A 13 -7.93 -3.97 4.22
N LYS A 14 -7.36 -3.43 5.29
CA LYS A 14 -8.06 -3.18 6.55
C LYS A 14 -8.94 -1.92 6.50
N PRO A 15 -9.89 -1.78 7.44
CA PRO A 15 -10.76 -0.59 7.50
C PRO A 15 -10.01 0.74 7.63
N ASP A 16 -8.82 0.73 8.24
CA ASP A 16 -7.93 1.87 8.45
C ASP A 16 -7.02 2.19 7.25
N GLY A 17 -7.13 1.44 6.16
CA GLY A 17 -6.41 1.69 4.89
C GLY A 17 -5.12 0.87 4.72
N ILE A 18 -4.68 0.16 5.76
CA ILE A 18 -3.47 -0.67 5.75
C ILE A 18 -3.68 -1.91 4.90
N PHE A 19 -2.66 -2.31 4.13
CA PHE A 19 -2.61 -3.65 3.55
C PHE A 19 -1.81 -4.60 4.45
N GLN A 20 -2.39 -5.76 4.79
CA GLN A 20 -1.76 -6.77 5.62
C GLN A 20 -1.31 -7.97 4.79
N GLU A 21 -0.11 -8.49 5.09
CA GLU A 21 0.31 -9.83 4.70
C GLU A 21 0.02 -10.82 5.85
N ASP A 22 -0.77 -11.85 5.55
CA ASP A 22 -1.22 -12.85 6.54
C ASP A 22 -0.40 -14.13 6.45
N ALA A 23 0.29 -14.35 5.33
CA ALA A 23 1.11 -15.54 5.15
C ALA A 23 2.32 -15.47 6.10
N PRO A 24 2.55 -16.50 6.91
CA PRO A 24 3.73 -16.55 7.75
C PRO A 24 4.97 -16.61 6.85
N VAL A 25 5.78 -15.57 6.90
CA VAL A 25 7.07 -15.60 6.22
C VAL A 25 8.01 -16.50 7.01
N ILE A 26 8.20 -17.73 6.50
CA ILE A 26 9.06 -18.74 7.10
C ILE A 26 10.52 -18.26 7.14
N HIS A 27 10.97 -17.59 6.07
CA HIS A 27 12.29 -16.95 5.98
C HIS A 27 12.14 -15.43 5.96
N LYS A 28 12.17 -14.79 7.13
CA LYS A 28 12.06 -13.31 7.27
C LYS A 28 13.13 -12.55 6.48
N GLU A 29 14.25 -13.21 6.20
CA GLU A 29 15.38 -12.73 5.39
C GLU A 29 14.97 -12.47 3.92
N MET A 30 13.93 -13.16 3.44
CA MET A 30 13.41 -13.05 2.07
C MET A 30 12.45 -11.87 1.85
N VAL A 31 11.93 -11.27 2.93
CA VAL A 31 11.03 -10.10 2.85
C VAL A 31 11.84 -8.82 2.59
N GLY A 32 13.15 -8.86 2.85
CA GLY A 32 13.95 -7.65 2.96
C GLY A 32 13.52 -6.79 4.16
N GLY A 33 14.44 -5.96 4.66
CA GLY A 33 14.18 -5.09 5.81
C GLY A 33 14.53 -5.71 7.17
N TYR A 34 15.26 -4.94 7.98
CA TYR A 34 15.68 -5.32 9.32
C TYR A 34 14.58 -5.04 10.36
N HIS A 35 14.68 -5.63 11.56
CA HIS A 35 13.76 -5.36 12.69
C HIS A 35 13.39 -3.87 12.80
N GLY A 36 12.08 -3.57 12.77
CA GLY A 36 11.52 -2.21 12.82
C GLY A 36 11.31 -1.52 11.46
N ALA A 37 11.36 -2.24 10.33
CA ALA A 37 11.26 -1.71 8.96
C ALA A 37 9.93 -1.07 8.54
N GLU A 38 9.11 -0.64 9.50
CA GLU A 38 7.80 -0.05 9.25
C GLU A 38 7.04 -0.87 8.19
N PRO A 39 6.96 -2.21 8.33
CA PRO A 39 6.61 -3.11 7.22
C PRO A 39 5.20 -2.85 6.69
N GLU A 40 4.28 -2.45 7.57
CA GLU A 40 2.91 -2.07 7.21
C GLU A 40 2.88 -0.84 6.28
N VAL A 41 3.74 0.15 6.53
CA VAL A 41 3.82 1.38 5.73
C VAL A 41 4.43 1.08 4.37
N SER A 42 5.55 0.37 4.35
CA SER A 42 6.23 0.02 3.10
C SER A 42 5.36 -0.89 2.22
N LEU A 43 4.69 -1.88 2.79
CA LEU A 43 3.75 -2.74 2.07
C LEU A 43 2.55 -1.96 1.54
N THR A 44 1.95 -1.10 2.37
CA THR A 44 0.81 -0.28 1.95
C THR A 44 1.18 0.69 0.83
N ALA A 45 2.35 1.34 0.90
CA ALA A 45 2.85 2.20 -0.16
C ALA A 45 3.11 1.42 -1.46
N PHE A 46 3.72 0.24 -1.37
CA PHE A 46 3.95 -0.63 -2.52
C PHE A 46 2.63 -1.05 -3.19
N VAL A 47 1.65 -1.51 -2.41
CA VAL A 47 0.35 -1.91 -2.95
C VAL A 47 -0.41 -0.71 -3.51
N LEU A 48 -0.34 0.46 -2.88
CA LEU A 48 -0.95 1.69 -3.39
C LEU A 48 -0.44 2.06 -4.78
N ILE A 49 0.88 2.00 -4.99
CA ILE A 49 1.49 2.24 -6.31
C ILE A 49 0.93 1.23 -7.33
N ALA A 50 0.93 -0.06 -7.00
CA ALA A 50 0.42 -1.09 -7.90
C ALA A 50 -1.08 -0.92 -8.24
N LEU A 51 -1.90 -0.49 -7.27
CA LEU A 51 -3.32 -0.21 -7.47
C LEU A 51 -3.54 1.02 -8.35
N HIS A 52 -2.72 2.06 -8.19
CA HIS A 52 -2.76 3.26 -9.01
C HIS A 52 -2.39 2.96 -10.47
N GLU A 53 -1.31 2.22 -10.71
CA GLU A 53 -0.92 1.78 -12.07
C GLU A 53 -1.99 0.89 -12.72
N ALA A 54 -2.65 0.03 -11.94
CA ALA A 54 -3.76 -0.80 -12.44
C ALA A 54 -5.08 -0.05 -12.61
N GLN A 55 -5.16 1.22 -12.21
CA GLN A 55 -6.39 2.00 -12.20
C GLN A 55 -6.96 2.18 -13.60
N GLU A 56 -6.13 2.49 -14.60
CA GLU A 56 -6.59 2.68 -15.98
C GLU A 56 -7.26 1.43 -16.55
N ILE A 57 -6.85 0.23 -16.12
CA ILE A 57 -7.36 -1.04 -16.63
C ILE A 57 -8.59 -1.52 -15.83
N CYS A 58 -8.62 -1.23 -14.53
CA CYS A 58 -9.55 -1.87 -13.60
C CYS A 58 -10.62 -0.94 -13.00
N LYS A 59 -10.58 0.37 -13.26
CA LYS A 59 -11.54 1.36 -12.74
C LYS A 59 -13.01 0.97 -12.98
N ASP A 60 -13.35 0.56 -14.20
CA ASP A 60 -14.74 0.22 -14.56
C ASP A 60 -15.18 -1.17 -14.08
N ARG A 61 -14.23 -2.01 -13.65
CA ARG A 61 -14.48 -3.39 -13.21
C ARG A 61 -14.51 -3.52 -11.68
N VAL A 62 -13.88 -2.59 -10.97
CA VAL A 62 -13.72 -2.62 -9.51
C VAL A 62 -14.13 -1.27 -8.93
N ASN A 63 -15.42 -1.13 -8.63
CA ASN A 63 -16.00 0.13 -8.12
C ASN A 63 -15.40 0.61 -6.80
N SER A 64 -14.77 -0.28 -6.02
CA SER A 64 -14.12 0.05 -4.75
C SER A 64 -12.67 0.54 -4.91
N LEU A 65 -12.10 0.52 -6.11
CA LEU A 65 -10.68 0.80 -6.35
C LEU A 65 -10.29 2.23 -5.94
N GLU A 66 -11.02 3.24 -6.42
CA GLU A 66 -10.72 4.64 -6.11
C GLU A 66 -10.81 4.91 -4.60
N ARG A 67 -11.87 4.41 -3.95
CA ARG A 67 -12.02 4.50 -2.49
C ARG A 67 -10.88 3.80 -1.74
N SER A 68 -10.43 2.64 -2.24
CA SER A 68 -9.33 1.88 -1.65
C SER A 68 -8.01 2.64 -1.73
N ILE A 69 -7.72 3.24 -2.89
CA ILE A 69 -6.55 4.10 -3.12
C ILE A 69 -6.57 5.29 -2.14
N SER A 70 -7.69 6.01 -2.04
CA SER A 70 -7.81 7.16 -1.12
C SER A 70 -7.58 6.75 0.35
N LYS A 71 -8.15 5.63 0.79
CA LYS A 71 -7.94 5.14 2.17
C LYS A 71 -6.48 4.82 2.47
N ALA A 72 -5.79 4.16 1.54
CA ALA A 72 -4.37 3.85 1.69
C ALA A 72 -3.52 5.12 1.69
N ALA A 73 -3.82 6.08 0.80
CA ALA A 73 -3.15 7.38 0.78
C ALA A 73 -3.34 8.14 2.11
N GLU A 74 -4.57 8.22 2.63
CA GLU A 74 -4.86 8.85 3.93
C GLU A 74 -4.10 8.22 5.10
N TYR A 75 -3.98 6.88 5.12
CA TYR A 75 -3.18 6.17 6.13
C TYR A 75 -1.71 6.58 6.04
N LEU A 76 -1.14 6.58 4.83
CA LEU A 76 0.26 6.94 4.60
C LEU A 76 0.54 8.40 4.96
N THR A 77 -0.33 9.34 4.60
CA THR A 77 -0.20 10.76 4.96
C THR A 77 -0.14 10.95 6.47
N LYS A 78 -1.00 10.24 7.23
CA LYS A 78 -1.00 10.31 8.71
C LYS A 78 0.29 9.76 9.32
N ARG A 79 0.93 8.78 8.68
CA ARG A 79 2.17 8.15 9.15
C ARG A 79 3.43 8.88 8.69
N TYR A 80 3.35 9.66 7.61
CA TYR A 80 4.49 10.25 6.93
C TYR A 80 5.47 11.01 7.84
N GLN A 81 4.96 11.84 8.75
CA GLN A 81 5.78 12.64 9.67
C GLN A 81 6.51 11.81 10.74
N LEU A 82 6.07 10.57 10.96
CA LEU A 82 6.66 9.66 11.96
C LEU A 82 7.70 8.71 11.34
N LEU A 83 7.85 8.73 10.01
CA LEU A 83 8.76 7.83 9.30
C LEU A 83 10.20 8.28 9.49
N ALA A 84 11.06 7.36 9.93
CA ALA A 84 12.47 7.64 10.17
C ALA A 84 13.39 7.03 9.11
N ARG A 85 12.93 6.02 8.38
CA ARG A 85 13.79 5.24 7.49
C ARG A 85 13.78 5.81 6.07
N PRO A 86 14.95 6.07 5.46
CA PRO A 86 15.02 6.63 4.10
C PRO A 86 14.25 5.81 3.06
N TYR A 87 14.29 4.48 3.14
CA TYR A 87 13.56 3.60 2.23
C TYR A 87 12.04 3.77 2.34
N THR A 88 11.49 3.70 3.56
CA THR A 88 10.05 3.86 3.80
C THR A 88 9.60 5.26 3.41
N VAL A 89 10.38 6.30 3.77
CA VAL A 89 10.10 7.69 3.40
C VAL A 89 10.05 7.82 1.89
N ALA A 90 11.08 7.42 1.16
CA ALA A 90 11.14 7.56 -0.29
C ALA A 90 9.97 6.83 -0.99
N LEU A 91 9.68 5.60 -0.58
CA LEU A 91 8.58 4.81 -1.15
C LEU A 91 7.22 5.46 -0.86
N THR A 92 7.02 5.96 0.36
CA THR A 92 5.78 6.63 0.76
C THR A 92 5.63 7.97 0.05
N SER A 93 6.68 8.78 -0.03
CA SER A 93 6.68 10.06 -0.77
C SER A 93 6.29 9.83 -2.22
N TYR A 94 6.84 8.80 -2.86
CA TYR A 94 6.48 8.47 -4.25
C TYR A 94 5.01 8.07 -4.38
N ALA A 95 4.51 7.20 -3.51
CA ALA A 95 3.11 6.78 -3.52
C ALA A 95 2.13 7.95 -3.28
N LEU A 96 2.47 8.86 -2.37
CA LEU A 96 1.68 10.07 -2.11
C LEU A 96 1.74 11.07 -3.27
N ALA A 97 2.90 11.24 -3.91
CA ALA A 97 3.05 12.10 -5.08
C ALA A 97 2.17 11.64 -6.26
N LEU A 98 2.13 10.33 -6.54
CA LEU A 98 1.27 9.76 -7.58
C LEU A 98 -0.22 10.00 -7.33
N THR A 99 -0.63 9.94 -6.06
CA THR A 99 -2.03 10.09 -5.67
C THR A 99 -2.44 11.53 -5.37
N GLY A 100 -1.52 12.50 -5.46
CA GLY A 100 -1.80 13.91 -5.19
C GLY A 100 -1.97 14.27 -3.71
N HIS A 101 -1.38 13.48 -2.81
CA HIS A 101 -1.49 13.63 -1.35
C HIS A 101 -0.18 14.08 -0.67
N LEU A 102 0.76 14.66 -1.45
CA LEU A 102 2.04 15.17 -0.98
C LEU A 102 1.97 16.67 -0.66
#